data_AF-A0A3B8NJV0-F1
#
_entry.id   AF-A0A3B8NJV0-F1
#
_cell.length_a   1.000
_cell.length_b   1.000
_cell.length_c   1.000
_cell.angle_alpha   90.00
_cell.angle_beta   90.00
_cell.angle_gamma   90.00
#
_symmetry.space_group_name_H-M   'P 1'
#
loop_
_entity.id
_entity.type
_entity.pdbx_description
1 polymer ?
#
loop_
_entity_poly.entity_id
_entity_poly.type
_entity_poly.pdbx_seq_one_letter_code
_entity_poly.pdbx_strand_id
1 'polypeptide(L)'
;MREGIRLDRQDPQVLQLNLGKLCNLTCSHCHVNAGPHRKEIIKSDTVTKIMHWFSMTNIPTLDLTGGTPEMIPDFRRIVEEARNLHTPRKVIDRLNATIIEEPGYEWVAEFLAENEVEIIASMPCYEPENVEKQRGNGVFEKSISAFKKLNELGYGSDPRLNIHFVYNPSADFLPPDQMDLEAKYKVMMREHFQIEFNQLYCITNMPIARFASWLKREGRLDDYNSLLKDAFNPQTINGLMCRDTINVNWLGEVFDCDFNQMLNLPTHTKNRSIKIWEINLKQFSKEPIRTATHCFGCTAGSGSSCGGSLLD
;
A
#
# COMPACT_ATOMS: atom_id res chain seq x y z
N MET A 1 -20.12 -9.20 -6.36
CA MET A 1 -20.66 -7.83 -6.31
C MET A 1 -22.18 -7.89 -6.50
N ARG A 2 -22.95 -6.85 -6.12
CA ARG A 2 -24.40 -6.80 -6.39
C ARG A 2 -24.69 -7.20 -7.85
N GLU A 3 -25.77 -7.94 -8.08
CA GLU A 3 -26.06 -8.61 -9.36
C GLU A 3 -25.84 -7.67 -10.56
N GLY A 4 -25.07 -8.13 -11.55
CA GLY A 4 -24.89 -7.45 -12.85
C GLY A 4 -23.63 -6.60 -13.04
N ILE A 5 -22.85 -6.30 -11.98
CA ILE A 5 -21.62 -5.51 -12.13
C ILE A 5 -20.42 -6.42 -12.38
N ARG A 6 -19.75 -6.24 -13.52
CA ARG A 6 -18.51 -6.94 -13.89
C ARG A 6 -17.30 -6.03 -13.71
N LEU A 7 -16.27 -6.55 -13.02
CA LEU A 7 -14.99 -5.88 -12.84
C LEU A 7 -13.97 -6.48 -13.81
N ASP A 8 -13.66 -5.70 -14.85
CA ASP A 8 -12.74 -6.11 -15.91
C ASP A 8 -11.37 -5.49 -15.71
N ARG A 9 -10.33 -6.30 -15.99
CA ARG A 9 -8.95 -5.82 -16.00
C ARG A 9 -8.72 -4.84 -17.16
N GLN A 10 -7.72 -4.00 -16.97
CA GLN A 10 -7.11 -3.14 -17.96
C GLN A 10 -5.68 -3.61 -18.22
N ASP A 11 -5.01 -2.95 -19.17
CA ASP A 11 -3.60 -3.21 -19.41
C ASP A 11 -2.78 -2.86 -18.16
N PRO A 12 -1.94 -3.78 -17.65
CA PRO A 12 -1.24 -3.58 -16.40
C PRO A 12 -0.34 -2.34 -16.39
N GLN A 13 -0.57 -1.44 -15.42
CA GLN A 13 0.24 -0.23 -15.19
C GLN A 13 1.17 -0.40 -14.00
N VAL A 14 0.84 -1.28 -13.05
CA VAL A 14 1.59 -1.45 -11.80
C VAL A 14 1.87 -2.93 -11.56
N LEU A 15 3.13 -3.26 -11.28
CA LEU A 15 3.49 -4.49 -10.58
C LEU A 15 3.60 -4.14 -9.09
N GLN A 16 2.63 -4.57 -8.29
CA GLN A 16 2.71 -4.42 -6.84
C GLN A 16 3.34 -5.67 -6.23
N LEU A 17 4.49 -5.50 -5.59
CA LEU A 17 5.25 -6.58 -5.00
C LEU A 17 5.23 -6.47 -3.48
N ASN A 18 4.51 -7.39 -2.84
CA ASN A 18 4.50 -7.55 -1.40
C ASN A 18 5.71 -8.39 -0.96
N LEU A 19 6.71 -7.74 -0.36
CA LEU A 19 7.99 -8.37 -0.05
C LEU A 19 7.97 -9.26 1.19
N GLY A 20 6.85 -9.30 1.92
CA GLY A 20 6.72 -10.12 3.11
C GLY A 20 5.90 -9.47 4.21
N LYS A 21 6.05 -9.99 5.42
CA LYS A 21 5.33 -9.55 6.62
C LYS A 21 6.25 -9.08 7.73
N LEU A 22 7.57 -9.06 7.52
CA LEU A 22 8.54 -8.50 8.47
C LEU A 22 8.39 -6.98 8.56
N CYS A 23 8.20 -6.46 9.77
CA CYS A 23 8.06 -5.02 10.04
C CYS A 23 8.57 -4.73 11.45
N ASN A 24 9.12 -3.54 11.69
CA ASN A 24 9.51 -3.07 13.03
C ASN A 24 8.32 -2.71 13.93
N LEU A 25 7.10 -2.55 13.37
CA LEU A 25 5.89 -2.19 14.12
C LEU A 25 4.85 -3.30 14.18
N THR A 26 3.93 -3.19 15.13
CA THR A 26 2.75 -4.07 15.26
C THR A 26 1.46 -3.24 15.27
N CYS A 27 1.19 -2.48 14.21
CA CYS A 27 0.01 -1.61 14.12
C CYS A 27 -1.30 -2.40 14.29
N SER A 28 -2.27 -1.82 15.00
CA SER A 28 -3.55 -2.46 15.31
C SER A 28 -4.49 -2.61 14.11
N HIS A 29 -4.36 -1.74 13.10
CA HIS A 29 -5.13 -1.75 11.86
C HIS A 29 -4.44 -2.49 10.70
N CYS A 30 -3.26 -3.09 10.91
CA CYS A 30 -2.46 -3.66 9.81
C CYS A 30 -3.20 -4.81 9.11
N HIS A 31 -3.58 -4.60 7.84
CA HIS A 31 -4.25 -5.60 7.01
C HIS A 31 -3.31 -6.72 6.56
N VAL A 32 -2.00 -6.46 6.50
CA VAL A 32 -0.95 -7.46 6.21
C VAL A 32 -0.67 -8.39 7.40
N ASN A 33 -1.08 -7.97 8.61
CA ASN A 33 -0.69 -8.58 9.88
C ASN A 33 0.84 -8.57 10.11
N ALA A 34 1.56 -7.61 9.54
CA ALA A 34 3.01 -7.54 9.59
C ALA A 34 3.57 -7.20 10.98
N GLY A 35 4.76 -7.69 11.31
CA GLY A 35 5.39 -7.43 12.62
C GLY A 35 6.78 -8.02 12.79
N PRO A 36 7.43 -7.75 13.94
CA PRO A 36 8.88 -7.99 14.12
C PRO A 36 9.25 -9.47 14.22
N HIS A 37 8.28 -10.33 14.53
CA HIS A 37 8.48 -11.77 14.66
C HIS A 37 8.04 -12.56 13.42
N ARG A 38 7.64 -11.87 12.34
CA ARG A 38 7.25 -12.51 11.08
C ARG A 38 8.48 -13.02 10.34
N LYS A 39 8.34 -14.17 9.71
CA LYS A 39 9.43 -14.85 8.98
C LYS A 39 9.18 -14.87 7.47
N GLU A 40 8.00 -14.45 7.06
CA GLU A 40 7.62 -14.31 5.66
C GLU A 40 8.38 -13.13 5.07
N ILE A 41 9.44 -13.43 4.33
CA ILE A 41 10.21 -12.47 3.53
C ILE A 41 10.46 -13.09 2.15
N ILE A 42 10.57 -12.23 1.14
CA ILE A 42 10.95 -12.65 -0.21
C ILE A 42 12.40 -13.15 -0.21
N LYS A 43 12.66 -14.20 -1.00
CA LYS A 43 13.99 -14.80 -1.16
C LYS A 43 14.66 -14.28 -2.43
N SER A 44 15.99 -14.24 -2.44
CA SER A 44 16.76 -13.72 -3.58
C SER A 44 16.52 -14.46 -4.90
N ASP A 45 16.31 -15.79 -4.87
CA ASP A 45 15.91 -16.55 -6.06
C ASP A 45 14.55 -16.11 -6.61
N THR A 46 13.61 -15.76 -5.72
CA THR A 46 12.30 -15.22 -6.12
C THR A 46 12.47 -13.83 -6.72
N VAL A 47 13.25 -12.95 -6.08
CA VAL A 47 13.57 -11.60 -6.60
C VAL A 47 14.14 -11.71 -8.01
N THR A 48 15.15 -12.55 -8.22
CA THR A 48 15.80 -12.74 -9.52
C THR A 48 14.80 -13.14 -10.60
N LYS A 49 13.87 -14.07 -10.31
CA LYS A 49 12.84 -14.49 -11.27
C LYS A 49 11.81 -13.40 -11.55
N ILE A 50 11.38 -12.67 -10.52
CA ILE A 50 10.41 -11.57 -10.66
C ILE A 50 11.02 -10.45 -11.49
N MET A 51 12.24 -10.01 -11.17
CA MET A 51 12.90 -8.90 -11.85
C MET A 51 13.26 -9.27 -13.29
N HIS A 52 13.70 -10.51 -13.55
CA HIS A 52 13.87 -11.00 -14.91
C HIS A 52 12.56 -10.93 -15.70
N TRP A 53 11.46 -11.43 -15.14
CA TRP A 53 10.14 -11.33 -15.77
C TRP A 53 9.74 -9.87 -16.01
N PHE A 54 9.88 -9.01 -15.01
CA PHE A 54 9.49 -7.60 -15.04
C PHE A 54 10.27 -6.84 -16.12
N SER A 55 11.56 -7.14 -16.30
CA SER A 55 12.42 -6.56 -17.34
C SER A 55 11.92 -6.80 -18.77
N MET A 56 11.14 -7.86 -19.00
CA MET A 56 10.57 -8.21 -20.31
C MET A 56 9.19 -7.58 -20.55
N THR A 57 8.66 -6.85 -19.57
CA THR A 57 7.35 -6.19 -19.66
C THR A 57 7.49 -4.70 -19.97
N ASN A 58 6.38 -4.06 -20.33
CA ASN A 58 6.27 -2.61 -20.47
C ASN A 58 5.57 -1.95 -19.26
N ILE A 59 5.39 -2.67 -18.17
CA ILE A 59 4.72 -2.15 -16.97
C ILE A 59 5.58 -1.00 -16.41
N PRO A 60 5.06 0.24 -16.32
CA PRO A 60 5.88 1.41 -16.01
C PRO A 60 6.24 1.53 -14.53
N THR A 61 5.46 0.92 -13.63
CA THR A 61 5.58 1.16 -12.18
C THR A 61 5.78 -0.13 -11.40
N LEU A 62 6.73 -0.11 -10.47
CA LEU A 62 6.94 -1.10 -9.42
C LEU A 62 6.52 -0.51 -8.07
N ASP A 63 5.50 -1.09 -7.43
CA ASP A 63 4.98 -0.65 -6.12
C ASP A 63 5.38 -1.66 -5.03
N LEU A 64 6.30 -1.27 -4.15
CA LEU A 64 6.86 -2.10 -3.10
C LEU A 64 6.05 -1.95 -1.80
N THR A 65 5.57 -3.08 -1.28
CA THR A 65 4.75 -3.13 -0.06
C THR A 65 5.07 -4.35 0.80
N GLY A 66 4.28 -4.59 1.85
CA GLY A 66 4.43 -5.73 2.75
C GLY A 66 4.43 -5.29 4.21
N GLY A 67 5.49 -5.62 4.94
CA GLY A 67 5.64 -5.20 6.33
C GLY A 67 6.23 -3.80 6.44
N THR A 68 7.56 -3.68 6.43
CA THR A 68 8.17 -2.50 5.82
C THR A 68 9.21 -2.97 4.79
N PRO A 69 9.11 -2.55 3.52
CA PRO A 69 9.91 -3.06 2.41
C PRO A 69 11.44 -3.04 2.63
N GLU A 70 11.92 -2.04 3.35
CA GLU A 70 13.33 -1.69 3.52
C GLU A 70 14.07 -2.70 4.40
N MET A 71 13.33 -3.50 5.21
CA MET A 71 13.89 -4.59 6.02
C MET A 71 14.26 -5.84 5.20
N ILE A 72 14.01 -5.83 3.90
CA ILE A 72 14.27 -6.97 3.02
C ILE A 72 15.70 -6.87 2.49
N PRO A 73 16.52 -7.93 2.62
CA PRO A 73 17.93 -7.88 2.20
C PRO A 73 18.14 -7.41 0.75
N ASP A 74 17.24 -7.81 -0.16
CA ASP A 74 17.31 -7.47 -1.58
C ASP A 74 16.58 -6.16 -1.92
N PHE A 75 16.09 -5.37 -0.95
CA PHE A 75 15.34 -4.14 -1.22
C PHE A 75 16.10 -3.19 -2.17
N ARG A 76 17.35 -2.86 -1.85
CA ARG A 76 18.16 -1.96 -2.68
C ARG A 76 18.36 -2.50 -4.09
N ARG A 77 18.66 -3.81 -4.20
CA ARG A 77 18.81 -4.51 -5.48
C ARG A 77 17.54 -4.41 -6.34
N ILE A 78 16.36 -4.59 -5.74
CA ILE A 78 15.08 -4.48 -6.46
C ILE A 78 14.89 -3.08 -7.02
N VAL A 79 15.11 -2.05 -6.19
CA VAL A 79 14.98 -0.64 -6.59
C VAL A 79 15.97 -0.33 -7.72
N GLU A 80 17.24 -0.63 -7.54
CA GLU A 80 18.30 -0.37 -8.51
C GLU A 80 18.04 -1.11 -9.84
N GLU A 81 17.66 -2.39 -9.80
CA GLU A 81 17.35 -3.14 -11.02
C GLU A 81 16.18 -2.52 -11.78
N ALA A 82 15.13 -2.07 -11.09
CA ALA A 82 13.97 -1.42 -11.72
C ALA A 82 14.31 -0.05 -12.33
N ARG A 83 15.13 0.75 -11.64
CA ARG A 83 15.58 2.08 -12.11
C ARG A 83 16.57 1.98 -13.27
N ASN A 84 17.39 0.93 -13.30
CA ASN A 84 18.44 0.75 -14.33
C ASN A 84 18.02 -0.16 -15.50
N LEU A 85 16.75 -0.53 -15.62
CA LEU A 85 16.24 -1.19 -16.83
C LEU A 85 16.46 -0.30 -18.06
N HIS A 86 16.53 -0.93 -19.25
CA HIS A 86 16.65 -0.20 -20.52
C HIS A 86 15.59 0.91 -20.68
N THR A 87 14.39 0.66 -20.18
CA THR A 87 13.40 1.69 -19.89
C THR A 87 13.24 1.78 -18.36
N PRO A 88 13.80 2.81 -17.71
CA PRO A 88 13.68 3.02 -16.27
C PRO A 88 12.22 2.98 -15.81
N ARG A 89 11.97 2.32 -14.70
CA ARG A 89 10.63 2.22 -14.11
C ARG A 89 10.46 3.20 -12.96
N LYS A 90 9.24 3.69 -12.77
CA LYS A 90 8.87 4.38 -11.52
C LYS A 90 8.89 3.34 -10.40
N VAL A 91 9.49 3.67 -9.26
CA VAL A 91 9.45 2.83 -8.07
C VAL A 91 8.69 3.59 -6.99
N ILE A 92 7.73 2.92 -6.37
CA ILE A 92 6.98 3.40 -5.21
C ILE A 92 7.39 2.57 -4.01
N ASP A 93 7.63 3.22 -2.88
CA ASP A 93 7.89 2.56 -1.60
C ASP A 93 6.79 2.92 -0.57
N ARG A 94 6.09 1.88 -0.08
CA ARG A 94 5.05 2.03 0.95
C ARG A 94 5.69 1.97 2.34
N LEU A 95 6.28 3.11 2.68
CA LEU A 95 7.14 3.31 3.84
C LEU A 95 6.36 3.41 5.16
N ASN A 96 6.82 2.66 6.16
CA ASN A 96 6.64 3.02 7.55
C ASN A 96 7.84 3.88 7.99
N ALA A 97 7.64 5.20 8.11
CA ALA A 97 8.74 6.16 8.29
C ALA A 97 9.63 5.90 9.53
N THR A 98 9.10 5.23 10.57
CA THR A 98 9.91 4.92 11.76
C THR A 98 11.10 4.02 11.47
N ILE A 99 11.13 3.30 10.34
CA ILE A 99 12.30 2.48 9.96
C ILE A 99 13.56 3.32 9.80
N ILE A 100 13.45 4.59 9.38
CA ILE A 100 14.59 5.52 9.22
C ILE A 100 15.27 5.84 10.57
N GLU A 101 14.56 5.64 11.68
CA GLU A 101 15.07 5.85 13.03
C GLU A 101 15.54 4.56 13.71
N GLU A 102 15.47 3.41 13.02
CA GLU A 102 15.95 2.14 13.58
C GLU A 102 17.46 1.95 13.31
N PRO A 103 18.23 1.41 14.28
CA PRO A 103 19.65 1.15 14.09
C PRO A 103 19.93 0.25 12.87
N GLY A 104 20.86 0.66 12.01
CA GLY A 104 21.23 -0.05 10.79
C GLY A 104 20.37 0.31 9.56
N TYR A 105 19.43 1.24 9.70
CA TYR A 105 18.58 1.76 8.62
C TYR A 105 18.80 3.25 8.32
N GLU A 106 19.90 3.82 8.81
CA GLU A 106 20.27 5.23 8.59
C GLU A 106 20.39 5.58 7.10
N TRP A 107 20.69 4.57 6.29
CA TRP A 107 20.82 4.66 4.84
C TRP A 107 19.50 4.87 4.09
N VAL A 108 18.35 4.58 4.69
CA VAL A 108 17.06 4.47 3.97
C VAL A 108 16.72 5.79 3.28
N ALA A 109 16.74 6.91 4.01
CA ALA A 109 16.33 8.20 3.46
C ALA A 109 17.19 8.63 2.26
N GLU A 110 18.52 8.55 2.41
CA GLU A 110 19.48 8.90 1.35
C GLU A 110 19.32 7.98 0.13
N PHE A 111 19.25 6.67 0.34
CA PHE A 111 19.10 5.70 -0.74
C PHE A 111 17.81 5.92 -1.55
N LEU A 112 16.68 6.17 -0.87
CA LEU A 112 15.42 6.45 -1.54
C LEU A 112 15.52 7.72 -2.40
N ALA A 113 16.14 8.78 -1.87
CA ALA A 113 16.34 10.04 -2.59
C ALA A 113 17.26 9.87 -3.81
N GLU A 114 18.40 9.20 -3.66
CA GLU A 114 19.37 8.93 -4.73
C GLU A 114 18.75 8.16 -5.90
N ASN A 115 17.77 7.30 -5.62
CA ASN A 115 17.08 6.49 -6.62
C ASN A 115 15.76 7.10 -7.11
N GLU A 116 15.41 8.31 -6.65
CA GLU A 116 14.16 9.02 -6.97
C GLU A 116 12.92 8.13 -6.73
N VAL A 117 12.90 7.45 -5.58
CA VAL A 117 11.78 6.60 -5.18
C VAL A 117 10.61 7.46 -4.70
N GLU A 118 9.41 7.21 -5.22
CA GLU A 118 8.22 7.88 -4.71
C GLU A 118 7.76 7.24 -3.40
N ILE A 119 7.57 8.04 -2.36
CA ILE A 119 7.22 7.56 -1.03
C ILE A 119 5.71 7.69 -0.82
N ILE A 120 5.07 6.59 -0.41
CA ILE A 120 3.72 6.60 0.14
C ILE A 120 3.81 6.21 1.61
N ALA A 121 3.92 7.22 2.48
CA ALA A 121 4.17 7.04 3.90
C ALA A 121 2.88 6.94 4.71
N SER A 122 2.83 5.98 5.63
CA SER A 122 1.69 5.83 6.52
C SER A 122 1.69 6.90 7.63
N MET A 123 0.77 7.86 7.57
CA MET A 123 0.63 8.94 8.56
C MET A 123 -0.85 9.15 8.92
N PRO A 124 -1.43 8.29 9.77
CA PRO A 124 -2.89 8.17 9.92
C PRO A 124 -3.52 9.35 10.67
N CYS A 125 -2.73 10.22 11.29
CA CYS A 125 -3.18 11.48 11.89
C CYS A 125 -1.99 12.42 12.09
N TYR A 126 -2.21 13.74 12.08
CA TYR A 126 -1.22 14.73 12.55
C TYR A 126 -1.21 14.87 14.09
N GLU A 127 -2.16 14.26 14.79
CA GLU A 127 -2.25 14.29 16.26
C GLU A 127 -1.53 13.08 16.88
N PRO A 128 -0.65 13.28 17.88
CA PRO A 128 0.12 12.21 18.50
C PRO A 128 -0.74 11.06 19.05
N GLU A 129 -1.77 11.40 19.84
CA GLU A 129 -2.63 10.41 20.52
C GLU A 129 -3.28 9.42 19.52
N ASN A 130 -3.72 9.94 18.37
CA ASN A 130 -4.33 9.12 17.32
C ASN A 130 -3.33 8.20 16.65
N VAL A 131 -2.10 8.67 16.41
CA VAL A 131 -1.03 7.85 15.83
C VAL A 131 -0.60 6.76 16.81
N GLU A 132 -0.39 7.11 18.08
CA GLU A 132 0.06 6.17 19.10
C GLU A 132 -0.96 5.07 19.38
N LYS A 133 -2.26 5.43 19.46
CA LYS A 133 -3.34 4.45 19.60
C LYS A 133 -3.37 3.42 18.47
N GLN A 134 -3.00 3.82 17.25
CA GLN A 134 -3.04 2.95 16.08
C GLN A 134 -1.75 2.17 15.83
N ARG A 135 -0.59 2.79 16.08
CA ARG A 135 0.72 2.29 15.64
C ARG A 135 1.66 1.92 16.79
N GLY A 136 1.38 2.39 18.00
CA GLY A 136 2.17 2.16 19.20
C GLY A 136 2.88 3.43 19.70
N ASN A 137 3.31 3.39 20.96
CA ASN A 137 3.94 4.52 21.65
C ASN A 137 5.25 4.95 20.97
N GLY A 138 5.48 6.27 20.90
CA GLY A 138 6.70 6.84 20.31
C GLY A 138 6.79 6.77 18.79
N VAL A 139 5.80 6.16 18.11
CA VAL A 139 5.76 6.13 16.64
C VAL A 139 5.58 7.52 16.05
N PHE A 140 4.80 8.39 16.71
CA PHE A 140 4.57 9.74 16.24
C PHE A 140 5.89 10.54 16.13
N GLU A 141 6.63 10.64 17.23
CA GLU A 141 7.89 11.39 17.28
C GLU A 141 8.92 10.86 16.27
N LYS A 142 9.08 9.53 16.18
CA LYS A 142 9.94 8.90 15.18
C LYS A 142 9.53 9.23 13.75
N SER A 143 8.22 9.24 13.46
CA SER A 143 7.71 9.57 12.12
C SER A 143 7.99 11.03 11.77
N ILE A 144 7.73 11.96 12.70
CA ILE A 144 8.03 13.39 12.50
C ILE A 144 9.53 13.61 12.25
N SER A 145 10.40 12.97 13.03
CA SER A 145 11.86 13.01 12.82
C SER A 145 12.25 12.50 11.42
N ALA A 146 11.74 11.34 11.03
CA ALA A 146 12.01 10.74 9.73
C ALA A 146 11.52 11.63 8.55
N PHE A 147 10.33 12.22 8.67
CA PHE A 147 9.80 13.13 7.64
C PHE A 147 10.64 14.39 7.48
N LYS A 148 11.19 14.95 8.58
CA LYS A 148 12.12 16.08 8.51
C LYS A 148 13.39 15.72 7.75
N LYS A 149 14.00 14.56 8.03
CA LYS A 149 15.16 14.05 7.27
C LYS A 149 14.84 13.90 5.78
N LEU A 150 13.64 13.40 5.43
CA LEU A 150 13.21 13.30 4.04
C LEU A 150 13.00 14.67 3.39
N ASN A 151 12.40 15.64 4.09
CA ASN A 151 12.24 17.00 3.56
C ASN A 151 13.59 17.72 3.38
N GLU A 152 14.56 17.50 4.26
CA GLU A 152 15.94 18.01 4.12
C GLU A 152 16.62 17.50 2.83
N LEU A 153 16.28 16.27 2.40
CA LEU A 153 16.71 15.69 1.13
C LEU A 153 15.91 16.17 -0.08
N GLY A 154 14.84 16.96 0.12
CA GLY A 154 14.02 17.56 -0.92
C GLY A 154 12.66 16.91 -1.13
N TYR A 155 12.31 15.83 -0.41
CA TYR A 155 10.97 15.23 -0.54
C TYR A 155 9.86 16.24 -0.25
N GLY A 156 8.82 16.27 -1.08
CA GLY A 156 7.70 17.21 -0.94
C GLY A 156 7.94 18.58 -1.59
N SER A 157 9.15 18.87 -2.05
CA SER A 157 9.50 20.16 -2.66
C SER A 157 10.23 20.03 -4.01
N ASP A 158 11.14 19.06 -4.17
CA ASP A 158 11.70 18.70 -5.47
C ASP A 158 10.66 17.89 -6.26
N PRO A 159 10.28 18.30 -7.50
CA PRO A 159 9.34 17.57 -8.35
C PRO A 159 9.71 16.11 -8.65
N ARG A 160 10.97 15.71 -8.42
CA ARG A 160 11.44 14.32 -8.59
C ARG A 160 11.29 13.48 -7.31
N LEU A 161 11.15 14.12 -6.16
CA LEU A 161 11.11 13.49 -4.84
C LEU A 161 9.73 13.68 -4.21
N ASN A 162 8.80 12.81 -4.61
CA ASN A 162 7.43 12.87 -4.12
C ASN A 162 7.29 12.06 -2.82
N ILE A 163 6.65 12.68 -1.81
CA ILE A 163 6.19 12.01 -0.60
C ILE A 163 4.70 12.29 -0.41
N HIS A 164 3.92 11.22 -0.30
CA HIS A 164 2.49 11.27 -0.05
C HIS A 164 2.19 10.66 1.32
N PHE A 165 1.19 11.20 2.01
CA PHE A 165 0.73 10.66 3.27
C PHE A 165 -0.53 9.82 3.11
N VAL A 166 -0.66 8.77 3.91
CA VAL A 166 -1.85 7.93 3.96
C VAL A 166 -2.59 8.15 5.26
N TYR A 167 -3.85 8.56 5.15
CA TYR A 167 -4.81 8.63 6.25
C TYR A 167 -5.62 7.33 6.34
N ASN A 168 -5.69 6.79 7.55
CA ASN A 168 -6.57 5.68 7.92
C ASN A 168 -7.43 6.11 9.12
N PRO A 169 -8.76 5.90 9.07
CA PRO A 169 -9.63 6.09 10.23
C PRO A 169 -9.10 5.36 11.47
N SER A 170 -9.20 5.98 12.64
CA SER A 170 -8.80 5.37 13.91
C SER A 170 -9.82 4.36 14.46
N ALA A 171 -10.99 4.28 13.83
CA ALA A 171 -12.06 3.37 14.18
C ALA A 171 -12.80 2.86 12.92
N ASP A 172 -14.03 2.42 13.11
CA ASP A 172 -14.90 1.73 12.16
C ASP A 172 -15.88 2.66 11.46
N PHE A 173 -15.37 3.78 10.96
CA PHE A 173 -16.07 4.72 10.09
C PHE A 173 -15.33 4.87 8.75
N LEU A 174 -16.03 5.38 7.73
CA LEU A 174 -15.43 5.68 6.43
C LEU A 174 -14.56 6.94 6.53
N PRO A 175 -13.47 7.06 5.76
CA PRO A 175 -12.68 8.28 5.76
C PRO A 175 -13.54 9.50 5.38
N PRO A 176 -13.19 10.70 5.89
CA PRO A 176 -13.84 11.94 5.47
C PRO A 176 -13.44 12.29 4.03
N ASP A 177 -13.94 13.42 3.54
CA ASP A 177 -13.51 13.98 2.26
C ASP A 177 -11.97 14.17 2.20
N GLN A 178 -11.36 13.70 1.12
CA GLN A 178 -9.90 13.70 0.99
C GLN A 178 -9.34 15.10 0.76
N MET A 179 -10.02 15.95 -0.03
CA MET A 179 -9.53 17.29 -0.33
C MET A 179 -9.57 18.18 0.92
N ASP A 180 -10.68 18.15 1.65
CA ASP A 180 -10.82 18.88 2.90
C ASP A 180 -9.82 18.41 3.96
N LEU A 181 -9.60 17.09 4.06
CA LEU A 181 -8.63 16.54 5.00
C LEU A 181 -7.19 16.85 4.58
N GLU A 182 -6.88 16.80 3.29
CA GLU A 182 -5.56 17.17 2.77
C GLU A 182 -5.23 18.61 3.12
N ALA A 183 -6.15 19.55 2.86
CA ALA A 183 -5.94 20.97 3.19
C ALA A 183 -5.62 21.18 4.68
N LYS A 184 -6.34 20.49 5.57
CA LYS A 184 -6.06 20.51 7.01
C LYS A 184 -4.70 19.91 7.34
N TYR A 185 -4.37 18.76 6.77
CA TYR A 185 -3.06 18.12 6.95
C TYR A 185 -1.92 19.04 6.52
N LYS A 186 -2.03 19.72 5.38
CA LYS A 186 -1.01 20.66 4.89
C LYS A 186 -0.74 21.76 5.92
N VAL A 187 -1.79 22.38 6.45
CA VAL A 187 -1.67 23.42 7.48
C VAL A 187 -1.03 22.85 8.74
N MET A 188 -1.59 21.76 9.28
CA MET A 188 -1.11 21.19 10.55
C MET A 188 0.34 20.71 10.47
N MET A 189 0.70 20.02 9.38
CA MET A 189 2.06 19.50 9.20
C MET A 189 3.09 20.62 9.02
N ARG A 190 2.74 21.68 8.29
CA ARG A 190 3.61 22.85 8.12
C ARG A 190 3.76 23.65 9.41
N GLU A 191 2.65 24.05 10.03
CA GLU A 191 2.67 24.98 11.17
C GLU A 191 3.28 24.36 12.43
N HIS A 192 2.98 23.08 12.71
CA HIS A 192 3.46 22.43 13.93
C HIS A 192 4.79 21.69 13.75
N PHE A 193 5.08 21.20 12.55
CA PHE A 193 6.23 20.32 12.34
C PHE A 193 7.18 20.78 11.23
N GLN A 194 6.85 21.83 10.47
CA GLN A 194 7.63 22.30 9.32
C GLN A 194 7.83 21.20 8.27
N ILE A 195 6.82 20.36 8.08
CA ILE A 195 6.83 19.25 7.13
C ILE A 195 5.98 19.58 5.90
N GLU A 196 6.58 19.41 4.73
CA GLU A 196 5.90 19.46 3.43
C GLU A 196 5.69 18.04 2.88
N PHE A 197 4.61 17.84 2.14
CA PHE A 197 4.32 16.60 1.41
C PHE A 197 3.55 16.94 0.13
N ASN A 198 3.35 15.99 -0.79
CA ASN A 198 2.70 16.23 -2.08
C ASN A 198 1.18 16.04 -2.03
N GLN A 199 0.68 14.88 -1.60
CA GLN A 199 -0.77 14.60 -1.52
C GLN A 199 -1.11 13.73 -0.30
N LEU A 200 -2.37 13.77 0.12
CA LEU A 200 -2.94 12.91 1.14
C LEU A 200 -3.87 11.88 0.48
N TYR A 201 -3.66 10.61 0.80
CA TYR A 201 -4.47 9.50 0.35
C TYR A 201 -5.31 8.97 1.50
N CYS A 202 -6.63 9.15 1.42
CA CYS A 202 -7.57 8.60 2.38
C CYS A 202 -7.90 7.16 2.01
N ILE A 203 -7.74 6.25 2.97
CA ILE A 203 -8.08 4.84 2.76
C ILE A 203 -9.08 4.31 3.78
N THR A 204 -9.96 3.43 3.29
CA THR A 204 -10.93 2.72 4.13
C THR A 204 -10.22 1.53 4.78
N ASN A 205 -10.38 1.36 6.09
CA ASN A 205 -9.83 0.21 6.79
C ASN A 205 -10.50 -1.08 6.32
N MET A 206 -9.75 -1.97 5.68
CA MET A 206 -10.32 -3.25 5.25
C MET A 206 -10.61 -4.14 6.46
N PRO A 207 -11.80 -4.76 6.57
CA PRO A 207 -12.16 -5.65 7.67
C PRO A 207 -11.50 -7.03 7.51
N ILE A 208 -10.16 -7.05 7.48
CA ILE A 208 -9.34 -8.25 7.40
C ILE A 208 -8.25 -8.22 8.48
N ALA A 209 -7.61 -9.37 8.71
CA ALA A 209 -6.48 -9.52 9.63
C ALA A 209 -6.70 -8.87 11.02
N ARG A 210 -5.84 -7.93 11.43
CA ARG A 210 -5.89 -7.35 12.79
C ARG A 210 -7.09 -6.46 13.00
N PHE A 211 -7.48 -5.68 12.00
CA PHE A 211 -8.64 -4.82 12.10
C PHE A 211 -9.93 -5.65 12.24
N ALA A 212 -10.09 -6.72 11.45
CA ALA A 212 -11.19 -7.68 11.64
C ALA A 212 -11.19 -8.31 13.03
N SER A 213 -10.01 -8.69 13.53
CA SER A 213 -9.87 -9.28 14.88
C SER A 213 -10.27 -8.30 15.97
N TRP A 214 -9.93 -7.01 15.82
CA TRP A 214 -10.35 -5.95 16.72
C TRP A 214 -11.87 -5.74 16.65
N LEU A 215 -12.44 -5.53 15.47
CA LEU A 215 -13.88 -5.40 15.26
C LEU A 215 -14.67 -6.57 15.88
N LYS A 216 -14.17 -7.80 15.72
CA LYS A 216 -14.80 -9.00 16.28
C LYS A 216 -14.79 -9.00 17.82
N ARG A 217 -13.68 -8.60 18.45
CA ARG A 217 -13.59 -8.50 19.91
C ARG A 217 -14.53 -7.44 20.47
N GLU A 218 -14.69 -6.34 19.77
CA GLU A 218 -15.59 -5.25 20.15
C GLU A 218 -17.07 -5.54 19.80
N GLY A 219 -17.36 -6.64 19.09
CA GLY A 219 -18.74 -7.00 18.67
C GLY A 219 -19.28 -6.14 17.52
N ARG A 220 -18.40 -5.50 16.72
CA ARG A 220 -18.76 -4.48 15.71
C ARG A 220 -18.53 -4.92 14.26
N LEU A 221 -18.06 -6.15 14.05
CA LEU A 221 -17.68 -6.64 12.72
C LEU A 221 -18.85 -6.67 11.74
N ASP A 222 -20.03 -7.10 12.18
CA ASP A 222 -21.21 -7.20 11.30
C ASP A 222 -21.77 -5.82 10.95
N ASP A 223 -21.80 -4.90 11.91
CA ASP A 223 -22.19 -3.50 11.69
C ASP A 223 -21.27 -2.82 10.69
N TYR A 224 -19.95 -2.98 10.86
CA TYR A 224 -18.98 -2.40 9.94
C TYR A 224 -19.09 -3.00 8.53
N ASN A 225 -19.28 -4.31 8.40
CA ASN A 225 -19.52 -4.93 7.10
C ASN A 225 -20.82 -4.43 6.44
N SER A 226 -21.84 -4.10 7.23
CA SER A 226 -23.10 -3.53 6.74
C SER A 226 -22.88 -2.10 6.26
N LEU A 227 -22.16 -1.27 7.03
CA LEU A 227 -21.74 0.06 6.61
C LEU A 227 -21.04 0.06 5.24
N LEU A 228 -20.06 -0.82 5.03
CA LEU A 228 -19.35 -0.91 3.75
C LEU A 228 -20.27 -1.30 2.58
N LYS A 229 -21.23 -2.19 2.81
CA LYS A 229 -22.19 -2.65 1.79
C LYS A 229 -23.24 -1.59 1.46
N ASP A 230 -23.69 -0.85 2.47
CA ASP A 230 -24.69 0.20 2.34
C ASP A 230 -24.10 1.44 1.67
N ALA A 231 -22.83 1.72 1.95
CA ALA A 231 -22.07 2.79 1.32
C ALA A 231 -21.50 2.42 -0.06
N PHE A 232 -21.82 1.25 -0.62
CA PHE A 232 -21.35 0.85 -1.94
C PHE A 232 -21.68 1.90 -3.02
N ASN A 233 -20.64 2.41 -3.68
CA ASN A 233 -20.75 3.41 -4.72
C ASN A 233 -20.24 2.86 -6.07
N PRO A 234 -21.12 2.62 -7.05
CA PRO A 234 -20.72 2.13 -8.37
C PRO A 234 -19.77 3.08 -9.13
N GLN A 235 -19.76 4.39 -8.85
CA GLN A 235 -18.91 5.35 -9.56
C GLN A 235 -17.42 5.09 -9.32
N THR A 236 -17.06 4.46 -8.20
CA THR A 236 -15.67 4.18 -7.84
C THR A 236 -15.08 3.02 -8.65
N ILE A 237 -15.90 2.21 -9.33
CA ILE A 237 -15.48 0.97 -9.97
C ILE A 237 -14.39 1.20 -11.01
N ASN A 238 -14.47 2.29 -11.78
CA ASN A 238 -13.51 2.56 -12.84
C ASN A 238 -12.13 2.94 -12.31
N GLY A 239 -12.05 3.50 -11.10
CA GLY A 239 -10.80 3.89 -10.44
C GLY A 239 -10.14 2.78 -9.63
N LEU A 240 -10.73 1.57 -9.53
CA LEU A 240 -10.18 0.50 -8.70
C LEU A 240 -8.82 0.01 -9.20
N MET A 241 -7.80 0.06 -8.33
CA MET A 241 -6.44 -0.44 -8.63
C MET A 241 -6.37 -1.89 -9.09
N CYS A 242 -7.26 -2.77 -8.63
CA CYS A 242 -7.24 -4.18 -9.06
C CYS A 242 -7.53 -4.38 -10.56
N ARG A 243 -7.91 -3.30 -11.27
CA ARG A 243 -8.11 -3.30 -12.71
C ARG A 243 -6.79 -3.29 -13.47
N ASP A 244 -5.80 -2.52 -13.03
CA ASP A 244 -4.53 -2.31 -13.75
C ASP A 244 -3.29 -2.73 -12.95
N THR A 245 -3.47 -3.21 -11.72
CA THR A 245 -2.38 -3.69 -10.87
C THR A 245 -2.29 -5.21 -10.88
N ILE A 246 -1.09 -5.74 -11.09
CA ILE A 246 -0.77 -7.14 -10.81
C ILE A 246 -0.14 -7.20 -9.42
N ASN A 247 -0.83 -7.84 -8.47
CA ASN A 247 -0.30 -8.04 -7.13
C ASN A 247 0.46 -9.37 -7.04
N VAL A 248 1.65 -9.35 -6.44
CA VAL A 248 2.53 -10.50 -6.29
C VAL A 248 3.03 -10.62 -4.85
N ASN A 249 2.92 -11.80 -4.25
CA ASN A 249 3.44 -12.05 -2.90
C ASN A 249 4.95 -12.38 -2.87
N TRP A 250 5.50 -12.52 -1.67
CA TRP A 250 6.91 -12.85 -1.43
C TRP A 250 7.33 -14.25 -1.92
N LEU A 251 6.40 -15.08 -2.38
CA LEU A 251 6.65 -16.37 -3.02
C LEU A 251 6.57 -16.27 -4.56
N GLY A 252 6.31 -15.09 -5.12
CA GLY A 252 6.11 -14.85 -6.54
C GLY A 252 4.71 -15.22 -7.05
N GLU A 253 3.73 -15.42 -6.16
CA GLU A 253 2.37 -15.82 -6.53
C GLU A 253 1.49 -14.63 -6.86
N VAL A 254 0.69 -14.76 -7.91
CA VAL A 254 -0.16 -13.69 -8.44
C VAL A 254 -1.54 -13.70 -7.77
N PHE A 255 -1.99 -12.51 -7.41
CA PHE A 255 -3.33 -12.21 -6.88
C PHE A 255 -3.97 -11.04 -7.62
N ASP A 256 -5.28 -10.91 -7.44
CA ASP A 256 -6.06 -9.79 -7.99
C ASP A 256 -5.83 -8.46 -7.27
N CYS A 257 -5.46 -8.51 -6.00
CA CYS A 257 -5.08 -7.35 -5.18
C CYS A 257 -4.41 -7.81 -3.87
N ASP A 258 -3.82 -6.87 -3.13
CA ASP A 258 -3.17 -7.14 -1.84
C ASP A 258 -4.14 -7.73 -0.79
N PHE A 259 -5.42 -7.35 -0.82
CA PHE A 259 -6.42 -7.93 0.08
C PHE A 259 -6.79 -9.37 -0.28
N ASN A 260 -6.84 -9.69 -1.58
CA ASN A 260 -6.98 -11.08 -2.04
C ASN A 260 -5.78 -11.91 -1.57
N GLN A 261 -4.57 -11.36 -1.68
CA GLN A 261 -3.35 -11.99 -1.14
C GLN A 261 -3.48 -12.27 0.36
N MET A 262 -3.89 -11.27 1.16
CA MET A 262 -4.00 -11.44 2.62
C MET A 262 -5.09 -12.43 3.04
N LEU A 263 -6.10 -12.64 2.20
CA LEU A 263 -7.17 -13.62 2.41
C LEU A 263 -6.86 -14.98 1.77
N ASN A 264 -5.69 -15.17 1.15
CA ASN A 264 -5.32 -16.36 0.38
C ASN A 264 -6.36 -16.71 -0.71
N LEU A 265 -6.85 -15.70 -1.42
CA LEU A 265 -7.81 -15.84 -2.52
C LEU A 265 -7.06 -15.77 -3.86
N PRO A 266 -6.63 -16.91 -4.45
CA PRO A 266 -5.92 -16.90 -5.72
C PRO A 266 -6.82 -16.39 -6.85
N THR A 267 -6.23 -16.00 -7.97
CA THR A 267 -6.95 -15.49 -9.16
C THR A 267 -8.09 -16.41 -9.60
N HIS A 268 -9.18 -15.79 -10.07
CA HIS A 268 -10.48 -16.45 -10.31
C HIS A 268 -10.38 -17.70 -11.20
N THR A 269 -9.63 -17.61 -12.28
CA THR A 269 -9.64 -18.55 -13.42
C THR A 269 -8.99 -19.89 -13.12
N LYS A 270 -8.07 -19.94 -12.15
CA LYS A 270 -7.27 -21.14 -11.88
C LYS A 270 -7.55 -21.77 -10.52
N ASN A 271 -8.15 -21.02 -9.59
CA ASN A 271 -8.35 -21.41 -8.19
C ASN A 271 -7.12 -22.08 -7.54
N ARG A 272 -5.93 -21.70 -8.03
CA ARG A 272 -4.60 -22.14 -7.58
C ARG A 272 -3.63 -20.98 -7.73
N SER A 273 -2.61 -20.95 -6.88
CA SER A 273 -1.51 -20.02 -7.02
C SER A 273 -0.76 -20.27 -8.33
N ILE A 274 -0.52 -19.21 -9.09
CA ILE A 274 0.37 -19.20 -10.26
C ILE A 274 1.52 -18.26 -9.98
N LYS A 275 2.70 -18.57 -10.50
CA LYS A 275 3.83 -17.67 -10.36
C LYS A 275 3.80 -16.59 -11.42
N ILE A 276 4.32 -15.40 -11.10
CA ILE A 276 4.32 -14.27 -12.04
C ILE A 276 5.09 -14.59 -13.32
N TRP A 277 6.19 -15.32 -13.24
CA TRP A 277 6.96 -15.76 -14.41
C TRP A 277 6.27 -16.85 -15.25
N GLU A 278 5.08 -17.32 -14.85
CA GLU A 278 4.27 -18.28 -15.61
C GLU A 278 3.08 -17.60 -16.32
N ILE A 279 2.85 -16.30 -16.10
CA ILE A 279 1.70 -15.62 -16.68
C ILE A 279 1.99 -15.10 -18.08
N ASN A 280 1.01 -15.25 -18.97
CA ASN A 280 0.94 -14.51 -20.22
C ASN A 280 0.11 -13.25 -19.99
N LEU A 281 0.71 -12.07 -20.05
CA LEU A 281 0.03 -10.79 -19.75
C LEU A 281 -1.23 -10.56 -20.61
N LYS A 282 -1.20 -10.93 -21.91
CA LYS A 282 -2.34 -10.76 -22.83
C LYS A 282 -3.51 -11.69 -22.50
N GLN A 283 -3.23 -12.85 -21.92
CA GLN A 283 -4.26 -13.74 -21.43
C GLN A 283 -4.76 -13.27 -20.07
N PHE A 284 -3.84 -12.88 -19.17
CA PHE A 284 -4.15 -12.41 -17.84
C PHE A 284 -5.11 -11.22 -17.85
N SER A 285 -4.90 -10.25 -18.75
CA SER A 285 -5.79 -9.08 -18.91
C SER A 285 -7.22 -9.41 -19.36
N LYS A 286 -7.48 -10.64 -19.82
CA LYS A 286 -8.82 -11.12 -20.19
C LYS A 286 -9.49 -11.93 -19.08
N GLU A 287 -8.74 -12.28 -18.03
CA GLU A 287 -9.26 -13.04 -16.90
C GLU A 287 -10.08 -12.13 -15.97
N PRO A 288 -11.21 -12.62 -15.43
CA PRO A 288 -12.02 -11.83 -14.49
C PRO A 288 -11.26 -11.60 -13.18
N ILE A 289 -11.55 -10.47 -12.54
CA ILE A 289 -11.01 -10.14 -11.22
C ILE A 289 -11.82 -10.86 -10.15
N ARG A 290 -11.15 -11.60 -9.26
CA ARG A 290 -11.80 -12.24 -8.12
C ARG A 290 -12.32 -11.20 -7.14
N THR A 291 -13.61 -11.26 -6.85
CA THR A 291 -14.26 -10.39 -5.87
C THR A 291 -14.66 -11.16 -4.62
N ALA A 292 -14.67 -10.48 -3.47
CA ALA A 292 -15.16 -10.99 -2.20
C ALA A 292 -15.71 -9.84 -1.36
N THR A 293 -16.08 -10.09 -0.10
CA THR A 293 -16.73 -9.10 0.77
C THR A 293 -15.87 -7.86 1.03
N HIS A 294 -14.55 -8.00 1.12
CA HIS A 294 -13.64 -6.86 1.31
C HIS A 294 -13.69 -5.84 0.16
N CYS A 295 -14.14 -6.24 -1.05
CA CYS A 295 -14.27 -5.32 -2.17
C CYS A 295 -15.20 -4.15 -1.86
N PHE A 296 -16.18 -4.33 -0.97
CA PHE A 296 -17.03 -3.23 -0.52
C PHE A 296 -16.24 -2.13 0.17
N GLY A 297 -15.14 -2.43 0.86
CA GLY A 297 -14.26 -1.41 1.43
C GLY A 297 -13.57 -0.55 0.37
N CYS A 298 -13.20 -1.12 -0.78
CA CYS A 298 -12.58 -0.37 -1.89
C CYS A 298 -13.59 0.51 -2.63
N THR A 299 -14.88 0.19 -2.52
CA THR A 299 -15.97 0.84 -3.28
C THR A 299 -16.93 1.65 -2.39
N ALA A 300 -16.68 1.72 -1.08
CA ALA A 300 -17.56 2.43 -0.16
C ALA A 300 -17.30 3.95 -0.22
N GLY A 301 -18.37 4.74 -0.20
CA GLY A 301 -18.27 6.21 -0.20
C GLY A 301 -17.59 6.74 -1.47
N SER A 302 -16.51 7.49 -1.29
CA SER A 302 -15.67 7.98 -2.40
C SER A 302 -14.71 6.93 -2.96
N GLY A 303 -14.77 5.70 -2.46
CA GLY A 303 -13.86 4.62 -2.82
C GLY A 303 -12.53 4.71 -2.10
N SER A 304 -11.77 3.62 -2.15
CA SER A 304 -10.46 3.56 -1.52
C SER A 304 -9.52 2.72 -2.35
N SER A 305 -8.42 3.36 -2.74
CA SER A 305 -7.27 2.72 -3.33
C SER A 305 -6.00 3.11 -2.58
N CYS A 306 -4.91 2.43 -2.87
CA CYS A 306 -3.61 2.78 -2.34
C CYS A 306 -3.03 4.10 -2.94
N GLY A 307 -3.80 4.79 -3.81
CA GLY A 307 -3.63 6.17 -4.24
C GLY A 307 -4.76 7.12 -3.77
N GLY A 308 -5.56 6.72 -2.76
CA GLY A 308 -6.58 7.57 -2.14
C GLY A 308 -8.01 7.35 -2.66
N SER A 309 -8.84 8.39 -2.52
CA SER A 309 -10.21 8.50 -3.05
C SER A 309 -10.25 8.19 -4.54
N LEU A 310 -11.34 7.56 -4.99
CA LEU A 310 -11.57 7.21 -6.39
C LEU A 310 -12.52 8.16 -7.10
N LEU A 311 -13.03 9.14 -6.38
CA LEU A 311 -13.84 10.24 -6.89
C LEU A 311 -13.13 11.56 -6.58
N ASP A 312 -13.26 12.49 -7.51
CA ASP A 312 -12.90 13.90 -7.35
C ASP A 312 -13.79 14.59 -6.32
#